data_AF-G5E201-F1
#
_entry.id   AF-G5E201-F1
#
_cell.length_a   1.000
_cell.length_b   1.000
_cell.length_c   1.000
_cell.angle_alpha   90.00
_cell.angle_beta   90.00
_cell.angle_gamma   90.00
#
_symmetry.space_group_name_H-M   'P 1'
#
loop_
_entity.id
_entity.type
_entity.pdbx_description
1 polymer ?
#
loop_
_entity_poly.entity_id
_entity_poly.type
_entity_poly.pdbx_seq_one_letter_code
_entity_poly.pdbx_strand_id
1 'polypeptide(L)'
;LVRIAFVRKNKTLSAAFKSAAVQELLEKNYRIHCSLHNISIPENFSIAEKIEGILKETGFNEKRARSMDIDDFIRLLHGFNSEGFH
;
A
#
# COMPACT_ATOMS: atom_id res chain seq x y z
N LEU A 1 -6.87 2.32 -3.14
CA LEU A 1 -5.58 2.26 -3.89
C LEU A 1 -5.52 3.06 -5.20
N VAL A 2 -6.41 2.86 -6.19
CA VAL A 2 -6.29 3.48 -7.53
C VAL A 2 -6.13 5.00 -7.46
N ARG A 3 -6.95 5.70 -6.67
CA ARG A 3 -6.87 7.16 -6.50
C ARG A 3 -5.46 7.62 -6.07
N ILE A 4 -4.83 6.91 -5.13
CA ILE A 4 -3.47 7.20 -4.63
C ILE A 4 -2.44 7.06 -5.76
N ALA A 5 -2.50 5.95 -6.50
CA ALA A 5 -1.59 5.66 -7.61
C ALA A 5 -1.66 6.72 -8.72
N PHE A 6 -2.85 7.26 -9.00
CA PHE A 6 -3.07 8.22 -10.09
C PHE A 6 -2.81 9.69 -9.72
N VAL A 7 -2.67 10.05 -8.42
CA VAL A 7 -2.30 11.43 -8.02
C VAL A 7 -1.02 11.89 -8.73
N ARG A 8 -0.03 10.99 -8.85
CA ARG A 8 1.23 11.23 -9.55
C ARG A 8 1.52 10.12 -10.55
N LYS A 9 0.64 9.92 -11.55
CA LYS A 9 0.68 8.79 -12.50
C LYS A 9 2.02 8.50 -13.20
N ASN A 10 2.90 9.50 -13.29
CA ASN A 10 4.23 9.39 -13.90
C ASN A 10 5.36 9.04 -12.91
N LYS A 11 5.07 9.02 -11.60
CA LYS A 11 6.00 8.59 -10.56
C LYS A 11 5.79 7.10 -10.25
N THR A 12 6.81 6.49 -9.66
CA THR A 12 6.73 5.09 -9.23
C THR A 12 5.69 4.94 -8.12
N LEU A 13 5.10 3.75 -7.98
CA LEU A 13 4.16 3.49 -6.89
C LEU A 13 4.84 3.69 -5.53
N SER A 14 6.10 3.27 -5.37
CA SER A 14 6.88 3.58 -4.17
C SER A 14 6.83 5.06 -3.79
N ALA A 15 7.04 5.96 -4.77
CA ALA A 15 7.00 7.40 -4.54
C ALA A 15 5.57 7.94 -4.31
N ALA A 16 4.53 7.25 -4.79
CA ALA A 16 3.14 7.61 -4.54
C ALA A 16 2.72 7.29 -3.09
N PHE A 17 3.17 6.15 -2.56
CA PHE A 17 2.86 5.70 -1.19
C PHE A 17 3.73 6.32 -0.10
N LYS A 18 4.81 7.03 -0.45
CA LYS A 18 5.63 7.82 0.50
C LYS A 18 5.00 9.14 0.97
N SER A 19 3.80 9.48 0.50
CA SER A 19 3.09 10.67 0.97
C SER A 19 2.64 10.49 2.42
N ALA A 20 2.94 11.45 3.30
CA ALA A 20 2.54 11.41 4.71
C ALA A 20 1.03 11.20 4.89
N ALA A 21 0.20 11.91 4.12
CA ALA A 21 -1.25 11.75 4.16
C ALA A 21 -1.72 10.33 3.74
N VAL A 22 -0.99 9.68 2.83
CA VAL A 22 -1.29 8.30 2.41
C VAL A 22 -0.89 7.31 3.50
N GLN A 23 0.28 7.51 4.13
CA GLN A 23 0.75 6.66 5.22
C GLN A 23 -0.16 6.74 6.45
N GLU A 24 -0.58 7.94 6.84
CA GLU A 24 -1.51 8.16 7.96
C GLU A 24 -2.87 7.48 7.70
N LEU A 25 -3.40 7.61 6.49
CA LEU A 25 -4.65 6.95 6.09
C LEU A 25 -4.53 5.42 6.18
N LEU A 26 -3.48 4.85 5.61
CA LEU A 26 -3.26 3.40 5.61
C LEU A 26 -2.96 2.87 7.00
N GLU A 27 -2.22 3.62 7.82
CA GLU A 27 -1.94 3.24 9.20
C GLU A 27 -3.22 3.20 10.03
N LYS A 28 -4.10 4.19 9.90
CA LYS A 28 -5.40 4.20 10.57
C LYS A 28 -6.23 2.98 10.18
N ASN A 29 -6.31 2.67 8.88
CA ASN A 29 -7.08 1.52 8.40
C ASN A 29 -6.46 0.19 8.88
N TYR A 30 -5.13 0.08 8.85
CA TYR A 30 -4.40 -1.10 9.32
C TYR A 30 -4.61 -1.32 10.82
N ARG A 31 -4.57 -0.27 11.64
CA ARG A 31 -4.87 -0.36 13.09
C ARG A 31 -6.29 -0.85 13.36
N ILE A 32 -7.27 -0.38 12.58
CA ILE A 32 -8.65 -0.86 12.67
C ILE A 32 -8.72 -2.35 12.29
N HIS A 33 -8.07 -2.76 11.20
CA HIS A 33 -7.99 -4.15 10.79
C HIS A 33 -7.37 -5.03 11.89
N CYS A 34 -6.21 -4.64 12.43
CA CYS A 34 -5.57 -5.36 13.53
C CYS A 34 -6.46 -5.47 14.76
N SER A 35 -7.19 -4.40 15.12
CA SER A 35 -8.12 -4.42 16.25
C SER A 35 -9.30 -5.36 16.03
N LEU A 36 -9.85 -5.42 14.81
CA LEU A 36 -10.97 -6.31 14.49
C LEU A 36 -10.56 -7.79 14.46
N HIS A 37 -9.33 -8.07 14.03
CA HIS A 37 -8.79 -9.43 13.91
C HIS A 37 -7.97 -9.87 15.12
N ASN A 38 -7.92 -9.08 16.20
CA ASN A 38 -7.12 -9.33 17.41
C ASN A 38 -5.62 -9.55 17.13
N ILE A 39 -5.07 -8.83 16.16
CA ILE A 39 -3.65 -8.86 15.81
C ILE A 39 -2.93 -7.78 16.62
N SER A 40 -1.93 -8.17 17.40
CA SER A 40 -1.08 -7.21 18.12
C SER A 40 -0.09 -6.55 17.16
N ILE A 41 -0.06 -5.22 17.13
CA ILE A 41 0.93 -4.46 16.35
C ILE A 41 2.21 -4.35 17.19
N PRO A 42 3.39 -4.75 16.67
CA PRO A 42 4.66 -4.59 17.37
C PRO A 42 4.98 -3.12 17.65
N GLU A 43 5.66 -2.82 18.75
CA GLU A 43 6.04 -1.44 19.11
C GLU A 43 6.94 -0.76 18.07
N ASN A 44 7.77 -1.53 17.36
CA ASN A 44 8.67 -1.05 16.31
C ASN A 44 8.07 -1.13 14.90
N PHE A 45 6.74 -1.19 14.77
CA PHE A 45 6.10 -1.33 13.47
C PHE A 45 6.18 -0.02 12.65
N SER A 46 6.75 -0.12 11.44
CA SER A 46 6.78 0.96 10.46
C SER A 46 5.84 0.66 9.29
N ILE A 47 4.78 1.48 9.15
CA ILE A 47 3.83 1.39 8.04
C ILE A 47 4.53 1.59 6.68
N ALA A 48 5.54 2.47 6.65
CA ALA A 48 6.29 2.78 5.45
C ALA A 48 7.09 1.57 4.95
N GLU A 49 7.75 0.87 5.87
CA GLU A 49 8.51 -0.35 5.55
C GLU A 49 7.58 -1.48 5.13
N LYS A 50 6.44 -1.65 5.81
CA LYS A 50 5.46 -2.68 5.45
C LYS A 50 4.90 -2.46 4.04
N ILE A 51 4.52 -1.23 3.69
CA ILE A 51 4.05 -0.89 2.33
C ILE A 51 5.17 -1.12 1.30
N GLU A 52 6.40 -0.72 1.61
CA GLU A 52 7.52 -0.95 0.69
C GLU A 52 7.81 -2.45 0.50
N GLY A 53 7.67 -3.26 1.55
CA GLY A 53 7.74 -4.71 1.48
C GLY A 53 6.70 -5.29 0.51
N ILE A 54 5.43 -4.92 0.69
CA ILE A 54 4.32 -5.36 -0.19
C ILE A 54 4.60 -4.99 -1.65
N LEU A 55 5.05 -3.76 -1.90
CA LEU A 55 5.36 -3.29 -3.25
C LEU A 55 6.54 -4.03 -3.89
N LYS A 56 7.54 -4.45 -3.08
CA LYS A 56 8.67 -5.25 -3.56
C LYS A 56 8.26 -6.69 -3.87
N GLU A 57 7.53 -7.33 -2.96
CA GLU A 57 7.04 -8.71 -3.12
C GLU A 57 6.11 -8.86 -4.33
N THR A 58 5.25 -7.87 -4.55
CA THR A 58 4.32 -7.85 -5.69
C THR A 58 4.95 -7.33 -6.99
N GLY A 59 6.21 -6.88 -6.98
CA GLY A 59 6.91 -6.36 -8.16
C GLY A 59 6.40 -4.99 -8.65
N PHE A 60 5.64 -4.26 -7.84
CA PHE A 60 5.05 -2.97 -8.19
C PHE A 60 5.85 -1.75 -7.74
N ASN A 61 6.94 -1.93 -6.98
CA ASN A 61 7.76 -0.85 -6.41
C ASN A 61 8.17 0.22 -7.44
N GLU A 62 8.65 -0.20 -8.61
CA GLU A 62 9.13 0.70 -9.68
C GLU A 62 8.09 0.96 -10.78
N LYS A 63 6.96 0.24 -10.77
CA LYS A 63 5.87 0.45 -11.74
C LYS A 63 5.23 1.81 -11.56
N ARG A 64 4.67 2.34 -12.65
CA ARG A 64 4.00 3.64 -12.71
C ARG A 64 2.56 3.43 -13.12
N ALA A 65 1.63 4.10 -12.44
CA ALA A 65 0.19 3.92 -12.71
C ALA A 65 -0.19 4.16 -14.17
N ARG A 66 0.52 5.06 -14.88
CA ARG A 66 0.25 5.35 -16.30
C ARG A 66 0.42 4.15 -17.25
N SER A 67 1.20 3.15 -16.86
CA SER A 67 1.57 1.99 -17.69
C SER A 67 1.01 0.69 -17.14
N MET A 68 0.16 0.75 -16.12
CA MET A 68 -0.50 -0.39 -15.52
C MET A 68 -1.89 -0.56 -16.15
N ASP A 69 -2.26 -1.81 -16.39
CA ASP A 69 -3.60 -2.19 -16.82
C ASP A 69 -4.48 -2.57 -15.62
N ILE A 70 -5.71 -3.04 -15.90
CA ILE A 70 -6.68 -3.41 -14.88
C ILE A 70 -6.17 -4.60 -14.05
N ASP A 71 -5.55 -5.60 -14.68
CA ASP A 71 -5.05 -6.80 -14.00
C ASP A 71 -3.91 -6.47 -13.05
N ASP A 72 -3.02 -5.54 -13.44
CA ASP A 72 -2.00 -4.98 -12.58
C ASP A 72 -2.60 -4.35 -11.32
N PHE A 73 -3.69 -3.59 -11.44
CA PHE A 73 -4.36 -2.99 -10.29
C PHE A 73 -5.09 -4.03 -9.42
N ILE A 74 -5.66 -5.07 -10.01
CA ILE A 74 -6.27 -6.18 -9.25
C ILE A 74 -5.21 -6.92 -8.43
N ARG A 75 -4.04 -7.20 -9.01
CA ARG A 75 -2.92 -7.85 -8.31
C ARG A 75 -2.36 -6.97 -7.19
N LEU A 76 -2.19 -5.68 -7.46
CA LEU A 76 -1.77 -4.72 -6.44
C LEU A 76 -2.78 -4.68 -5.29
N LEU A 77 -4.08 -4.56 -5.59
CA LEU A 77 -5.14 -4.52 -4.57
C LEU A 77 -5.15 -5.81 -3.75
N HIS A 78 -5.05 -6.96 -4.40
CA HIS A 78 -4.97 -8.24 -3.71
C HIS A 78 -3.77 -8.29 -2.75
N GLY A 79 -2.58 -7.88 -3.18
CA GLY A 79 -1.38 -7.91 -2.33
C GLY A 79 -1.47 -7.00 -1.10
N PHE A 80 -2.16 -5.87 -1.20
CA PHE A 80 -2.45 -5.02 -0.02
C PHE A 80 -3.50 -5.66 0.88
N ASN A 81 -4.60 -6.16 0.31
CA ASN A 81 -5.69 -6.74 1.08
C ASN A 81 -5.27 -8.01 1.84
N SER A 82 -4.41 -8.85 1.25
CA SER A 82 -3.90 -10.07 1.91
C SER A 82 -3.06 -9.77 3.15
N GLU A 83 -2.47 -8.57 3.20
CA GLU A 83 -1.67 -8.08 4.33
C GLU A 83 -2.49 -7.19 5.28
N GLY A 84 -3.82 -7.10 5.09
CA GLY A 84 -4.71 -6.33 5.97
C GLY A 84 -4.79 -4.83 5.67
N PHE A 85 -4.28 -4.39 4.53
CA PHE A 85 -4.38 -3.00 4.08
C PHE A 85 -5.58 -2.81 3.16
N HIS A 86 -6.52 -1.94 3.57
CA HIS A 86 -7.76 -1.64 2.85
C HIS A 86 -7.85 -0.15 2.46
#